data_AF-A0A2E4GNM9-F1
#
_entry.id   AF-A0A2E4GNM9-F1
#
_cell.length_a   1.000
_cell.length_b   1.000
_cell.length_c   1.000
_cell.angle_alpha   90.00
_cell.angle_beta   90.00
_cell.angle_gamma   90.00
#
_symmetry.space_group_name_H-M   'P 1'
#
loop_
_entity.id
_entity.type
_entity.pdbx_description
1 polymer ?
#
loop_
_entity_poly.entity_id
_entity_poly.type
_entity_poly.pdbx_seq_one_letter_code
_entity_poly.pdbx_strand_id
1 'polypeptide(L)'
;MCLLPAQSFNEYGQSPHNYWGSELGDPMSELLKRVSKGKINLDEKPGIALVRRLLEELQISECSQILVFSRTSLQRGAVSPTNPRAIYFNDEVYLGWMPNGRIEIASADPEKGFIFFFQRELSKRCKI
;
A
#
# COMPACT_ATOMS: atom_id res chain seq x y z
N MET A 1 -18.19 -43.07 15.03
CA MET A 1 -18.14 -41.64 15.43
C MET A 1 -16.97 -41.02 14.69
N CYS A 2 -17.21 -40.46 13.50
CA CYS A 2 -16.16 -39.87 12.66
C CYS A 2 -16.13 -38.37 12.99
N LEU A 3 -15.02 -37.89 13.55
CA LEU A 3 -14.78 -36.47 13.75
C LEU A 3 -14.58 -35.84 12.36
N LEU A 4 -15.60 -35.15 11.86
CA LEU A 4 -15.43 -34.23 10.73
C LEU A 4 -14.47 -33.12 11.20
N PRO A 5 -13.37 -32.86 10.48
CA PRO A 5 -12.51 -31.73 10.79
C PRO A 5 -13.27 -30.44 10.47
N ALA A 6 -13.93 -29.88 11.48
CA ALA A 6 -14.52 -28.54 11.43
C ALA A 6 -13.44 -27.45 11.61
N GLN A 7 -12.26 -27.60 10.99
CA GLN A 7 -11.17 -26.63 11.05
C GLN A 7 -10.54 -26.39 9.68
N SER A 8 -10.79 -25.17 9.19
CA SER A 8 -10.11 -24.38 8.15
C SER A 8 -9.68 -25.08 6.86
N PHE A 9 -10.58 -25.12 5.88
CA PHE A 9 -10.14 -25.07 4.48
C PHE A 9 -10.02 -23.59 4.07
N ASN A 10 -8.89 -22.97 4.43
CA ASN A 10 -8.49 -21.68 3.84
C ASN A 10 -7.93 -21.96 2.44
N GLU A 11 -8.81 -22.28 1.47
CA GLU A 11 -8.45 -22.50 0.06
C GLU A 11 -8.20 -21.19 -0.70
N TYR A 12 -7.60 -20.20 -0.05
CA TYR A 12 -7.30 -18.90 -0.67
C TYR A 12 -6.29 -19.03 -1.84
N GLY A 13 -5.51 -20.11 -1.88
CA GLY A 13 -4.64 -20.44 -3.01
C GLY A 13 -5.32 -21.15 -4.18
N GLN A 14 -6.62 -21.46 -4.10
CA GLN A 14 -7.37 -22.11 -5.17
C GLN A 14 -8.16 -21.10 -6.00
N SER A 15 -8.62 -21.54 -7.16
CA SER A 15 -9.58 -20.77 -7.97
C SER A 15 -10.85 -20.45 -7.17
N PRO A 16 -11.50 -19.30 -7.39
CA PRO A 16 -11.19 -18.31 -8.44
C PRO A 16 -10.12 -17.28 -8.05
N HIS A 17 -9.77 -17.11 -6.78
CA HIS A 17 -8.95 -15.98 -6.34
C HIS A 17 -7.44 -16.22 -6.40
N ASN A 18 -6.99 -17.45 -6.09
CA ASN A 18 -5.58 -17.86 -6.12
C ASN A 18 -4.61 -16.76 -5.62
N TYR A 19 -4.82 -16.29 -4.39
CA TYR A 19 -4.16 -15.10 -3.83
C TYR A 19 -2.62 -15.13 -3.92
N TRP A 20 -2.03 -16.32 -4.03
CA TRP A 20 -0.57 -16.53 -3.99
C TRP A 20 0.06 -16.91 -5.33
N GLY A 21 -0.74 -17.35 -6.31
CA GLY A 21 -0.22 -18.04 -7.49
C GLY A 21 -0.18 -17.22 -8.77
N SER A 22 -0.90 -16.10 -8.85
CA SER A 22 -0.91 -15.23 -10.04
C SER A 22 -0.21 -13.90 -9.81
N GLU A 23 0.33 -13.34 -10.89
CA GLU A 23 0.98 -12.04 -10.88
C GLU A 23 -0.01 -10.94 -10.47
N LEU A 24 0.47 -9.94 -9.73
CA LEU A 24 -0.33 -8.77 -9.35
C LEU A 24 -0.38 -7.79 -10.52
N GLY A 25 -1.59 -7.34 -10.84
CA GLY A 25 -1.88 -6.34 -11.87
C GLY A 25 -2.31 -4.98 -11.29
N ASP A 26 -2.23 -4.79 -9.97
CA ASP A 26 -2.56 -3.53 -9.33
C ASP A 26 -1.55 -2.40 -9.69
N PRO A 27 -1.96 -1.13 -9.72
CA PRO A 27 -1.11 -0.01 -10.14
C PRO A 27 0.22 0.11 -9.38
N MET A 28 0.21 -0.13 -8.08
CA MET A 28 1.42 -0.07 -7.25
C MET A 28 2.39 -1.21 -7.56
N SER A 29 1.90 -2.45 -7.75
CA SER A 29 2.73 -3.57 -8.21
C SER A 29 3.37 -3.29 -9.57
N GLU A 30 2.61 -2.73 -10.52
CA GLU A 30 3.15 -2.32 -11.83
C GLU A 30 4.22 -1.22 -11.71
N LEU A 31 3.99 -0.23 -10.85
CA LEU A 31 4.99 0.79 -10.53
C LEU A 31 6.29 0.15 -9.98
N LEU A 32 6.18 -0.77 -9.02
CA LEU A 32 7.34 -1.47 -8.46
C LEU A 32 8.09 -2.30 -9.52
N LYS A 33 7.38 -2.94 -10.46
CA LYS A 33 8.01 -3.63 -11.61
C LYS A 33 8.77 -2.66 -12.52
N ARG A 34 8.25 -1.44 -12.74
CA ARG A 34 8.94 -0.42 -13.53
C ARG A 34 10.19 0.10 -12.82
N VAL A 35 10.12 0.28 -11.51
CA VAL A 35 11.27 0.68 -10.66
C VAL A 35 12.35 -0.40 -10.65
N SER A 36 11.99 -1.67 -10.45
CA SER A 36 12.96 -2.77 -10.44
C SER A 36 13.66 -2.99 -11.78
N LYS A 37 12.98 -2.65 -12.89
CA LYS A 37 13.55 -2.65 -14.25
C LYS A 37 14.36 -1.38 -14.57
N GLY A 38 14.50 -0.43 -13.64
CA GLY A 38 15.21 0.83 -13.83
C GLY A 38 14.52 1.81 -14.78
N LYS A 39 13.23 1.61 -15.09
CA LYS A 39 12.47 2.50 -15.98
C LYS A 39 12.01 3.78 -15.28
N ILE A 40 11.84 3.70 -13.96
CA ILE A 40 11.55 4.84 -13.07
C ILE A 40 12.59 4.79 -11.96
N ASN A 41 13.05 5.97 -11.54
CA ASN A 41 13.86 6.12 -10.36
C ASN A 41 13.09 6.90 -9.29
N LEU A 42 13.08 6.38 -8.05
CA LEU A 42 12.43 6.98 -6.88
C LEU A 42 13.51 7.32 -5.84
N ASP A 43 14.25 8.40 -6.11
CA ASP A 43 15.38 8.87 -5.27
C ASP A 43 14.95 9.92 -4.23
N GLU A 44 13.66 10.27 -4.20
CA GLU A 44 13.14 11.27 -3.29
C GLU A 44 13.37 10.84 -1.83
N LYS A 45 13.75 11.82 -1.00
CA LYS A 45 13.86 11.59 0.44
C LYS A 45 12.49 11.15 0.99
N PRO A 46 12.46 10.20 1.94
CA PRO A 46 11.24 9.84 2.64
C PRO A 46 10.52 11.09 3.19
N GLY A 47 9.20 11.15 3.00
CA GLY A 47 8.38 12.30 3.38
C GLY A 47 7.57 12.85 2.20
N ILE A 48 7.20 14.13 2.26
CA ILE A 48 6.29 14.75 1.28
C ILE A 48 6.82 14.73 -0.16
N ALA A 49 8.14 14.78 -0.35
CA ALA A 49 8.74 14.70 -1.69
C ALA A 49 8.44 13.36 -2.37
N LEU A 50 8.65 12.26 -1.64
CA LEU A 50 8.30 10.92 -2.11
C LEU A 50 6.79 10.75 -2.27
N VAL A 51 5.98 11.35 -1.38
CA VAL A 51 4.51 11.33 -1.52
C VAL A 51 4.10 11.95 -2.85
N ARG A 52 4.53 13.17 -3.15
CA ARG A 52 4.20 13.84 -4.42
C ARG A 52 4.64 13.02 -5.64
N ARG A 53 5.85 12.46 -5.59
CA ARG A 53 6.32 11.58 -6.67
C ARG A 53 5.42 10.38 -6.87
N LEU A 54 4.98 9.74 -5.78
CA LEU A 54 4.05 8.61 -5.87
C LEU A 54 2.67 9.03 -6.37
N LEU A 55 2.16 10.20 -5.99
CA LEU A 55 0.90 10.73 -6.51
C LEU A 55 0.97 10.92 -8.04
N GLU A 56 2.08 11.45 -8.56
CA GLU A 56 2.31 11.59 -9.99
C GLU A 56 2.37 10.24 -10.71
N GLU A 57 3.18 9.29 -10.23
CA GLU A 57 3.36 7.98 -10.86
C GLU A 57 2.10 7.10 -10.80
N LEU A 58 1.28 7.26 -9.76
CA LEU A 58 0.02 6.53 -9.55
C LEU A 58 -1.20 7.30 -10.08
N GLN A 59 -0.99 8.46 -10.72
CA GLN A 59 -2.05 9.29 -11.28
C GLN A 59 -3.14 9.67 -10.27
N ILE A 60 -2.72 10.00 -9.05
CA ILE A 60 -3.59 10.47 -7.98
C ILE A 60 -3.55 12.00 -7.95
N SER A 61 -4.71 12.65 -8.04
CA SER A 61 -4.79 14.10 -7.94
C SER A 61 -4.49 14.57 -6.50
N GLU A 62 -3.62 15.56 -6.33
CA GLU A 62 -3.40 16.20 -5.02
C GLU A 62 -4.69 16.82 -4.45
N CYS A 63 -5.62 17.23 -5.32
CA CYS A 63 -6.92 17.79 -4.92
C CYS A 63 -7.88 16.76 -4.30
N SER A 64 -7.60 15.47 -4.42
CA SER A 64 -8.39 14.39 -3.78
C SER A 64 -8.22 14.34 -2.26
N GLN A 65 -7.31 15.14 -1.69
CA GLN A 65 -6.91 15.05 -0.29
C GLN A 65 -8.08 15.16 0.70
N ILE A 66 -8.18 14.18 1.60
CA ILE A 66 -9.01 14.25 2.80
C ILE A 66 -8.14 14.09 4.05
N LEU A 67 -8.60 14.66 5.18
CA LEU A 67 -7.92 14.58 6.47
C LEU A 67 -8.70 13.70 7.45
N VAL A 68 -8.03 12.70 8.01
CA VAL A 68 -8.57 11.75 8.97
C VAL A 68 -7.90 11.95 10.33
N PHE A 69 -8.70 12.41 11.29
CA PHE A 69 -8.24 12.72 12.65
C PHE A 69 -8.32 11.51 13.61
N SER A 70 -8.99 10.44 13.21
CA SER A 70 -9.16 9.24 14.03
C SER A 70 -7.88 8.39 14.11
N ARG A 71 -7.58 7.88 15.31
CA ARG A 71 -6.42 7.01 15.59
C ARG A 71 -6.69 5.53 15.24
N THR A 72 -7.26 5.28 14.06
CA THR A 72 -7.68 3.94 13.60
C THR A 72 -6.69 3.26 12.64
N SER A 73 -5.53 3.87 12.36
CA SER A 73 -4.49 3.30 11.48
C SER A 73 -3.43 2.50 12.25
N LEU A 74 -2.66 1.68 11.53
CA LEU A 74 -1.43 1.05 12.00
C LEU A 74 -0.44 2.06 12.61
N GLN A 75 -0.54 3.33 12.22
CA GLN A 75 0.27 4.46 12.70
C GLN A 75 -0.44 5.33 13.75
N ARG A 76 -1.30 4.74 14.59
CA ARG A 76 -2.03 5.45 15.67
C ARG A 76 -1.18 6.37 16.56
N GLY A 77 0.11 6.10 16.71
CA GLY A 77 1.04 6.94 17.47
C GLY A 77 1.43 8.25 16.76
N ALA A 78 1.40 8.29 15.43
CA ALA A 78 1.69 9.48 14.64
C ALA A 78 0.46 10.38 14.41
N VAL A 79 -0.75 9.81 14.48
CA VAL A 79 -2.01 10.53 14.26
C VAL A 79 -2.42 11.33 15.50
N SER A 80 -2.65 12.63 15.34
CA SER A 80 -3.20 13.50 16.38
C SER A 80 -4.11 14.58 15.79
N PRO A 81 -4.90 15.30 16.62
CA PRO A 81 -5.67 16.46 16.15
C PRO A 81 -4.81 17.53 15.44
N THR A 82 -3.54 17.65 15.82
CA THR A 82 -2.57 18.58 15.21
C THR A 82 -1.72 17.96 14.11
N ASN A 83 -1.84 16.64 13.88
CA ASN A 83 -1.14 15.88 12.85
C ASN A 83 -2.08 14.80 12.26
N PRO A 84 -3.15 15.21 11.55
CA PRO A 84 -4.10 14.28 10.95
C PRO A 84 -3.44 13.46 9.83
N ARG A 85 -3.99 12.28 9.56
CA ARG A 85 -3.60 11.48 8.38
C ARG A 85 -4.23 12.10 7.14
N ALA A 86 -3.41 12.45 6.16
CA ALA A 86 -3.88 12.74 4.81
C ALA A 86 -4.13 11.42 4.07
N ILE A 87 -5.25 11.35 3.36
CA ILE A 87 -5.51 10.29 2.36
C ILE A 87 -5.73 10.99 1.02
N TYR A 88 -4.98 10.56 0.02
CA TYR A 88 -5.15 10.91 -1.38
C TYR A 88 -5.68 9.67 -2.11
N PHE A 89 -6.53 9.85 -3.12
CA PHE A 89 -7.14 8.71 -3.80
C PHE A 89 -7.52 8.98 -5.25
N ASN A 90 -7.58 7.91 -6.02
CA ASN A 90 -8.32 7.81 -7.27
C ASN A 90 -9.18 6.54 -7.23
N ASP A 91 -9.70 6.09 -8.38
CA ASP A 91 -10.59 4.93 -8.44
C ASP A 91 -9.90 3.61 -8.07
N GLU A 92 -8.58 3.53 -8.18
CA GLU A 92 -7.81 2.29 -8.03
C GLU A 92 -6.87 2.30 -6.82
N VAL A 93 -6.45 3.47 -6.34
CA VAL A 93 -5.38 3.60 -5.35
C VAL A 93 -5.73 4.60 -4.26
N TYR A 94 -5.49 4.21 -3.01
CA TYR A 94 -5.52 5.07 -1.82
C TYR A 94 -4.10 5.19 -1.25
N LEU A 95 -3.61 6.42 -1.08
CA LEU A 95 -2.32 6.72 -0.47
C LEU A 95 -2.55 7.48 0.84
N GLY A 96 -2.14 6.88 1.96
CA GLY A 96 -2.16 7.47 3.29
C GLY A 96 -0.78 7.98 3.71
N TRP A 97 -0.72 9.18 4.28
CA TRP A 97 0.52 9.76 4.82
C TRP A 97 0.25 10.84 5.87
N MET A 98 1.21 11.09 6.76
CA MET A 98 1.25 12.28 7.61
C MET A 98 2.71 12.69 7.87
N PRO A 99 2.98 13.95 8.24
CA PRO A 99 4.29 14.36 8.74
C PRO A 99 4.80 13.42 9.84
N ASN A 100 6.08 13.03 9.73
CA ASN A 100 6.77 12.05 10.59
C ASN A 100 6.16 10.64 10.62
N GLY A 101 5.16 10.37 9.78
CA GLY A 101 4.62 9.06 9.53
C GLY A 101 5.29 8.37 8.34
N ARG A 102 4.67 7.26 7.95
CA ARG A 102 5.04 6.37 6.86
C ARG A 102 3.95 6.40 5.80
N ILE A 103 4.35 6.10 4.58
CA ILE A 103 3.43 5.93 3.46
C ILE A 103 2.73 4.57 3.58
N GLU A 104 1.40 4.59 3.47
CA GLU A 104 0.53 3.42 3.38
C GLU A 104 -0.19 3.48 2.03
N ILE A 105 -0.25 2.38 1.29
CA ILE A 105 -0.95 2.32 0.01
C ILE A 105 -1.89 1.12 -0.01
N ALA A 106 -3.13 1.34 -0.43
CA ALA A 106 -4.05 0.28 -0.83
C ALA A 106 -4.30 0.42 -2.33
N SER A 107 -3.98 -0.62 -3.09
CA SER A 107 -3.98 -0.63 -4.55
C SER A 107 -4.89 -1.75 -5.05
N ALA A 108 -5.87 -1.44 -5.89
CA ALA A 108 -6.88 -2.39 -6.33
C ALA A 108 -6.36 -3.29 -7.46
N ASP A 109 -6.29 -4.59 -7.21
CA ASP A 109 -6.08 -5.62 -8.21
C ASP A 109 -7.45 -6.08 -8.76
N PRO A 110 -7.64 -6.16 -10.09
CA PRO A 110 -8.92 -6.58 -10.68
C PRO A 110 -9.40 -7.98 -10.27
N GLU A 111 -8.49 -8.90 -9.93
CA GLU A 111 -8.82 -10.28 -9.57
C GLU A 111 -8.74 -10.52 -8.05
N LYS A 112 -7.79 -9.85 -7.38
CA LYS A 112 -7.43 -10.13 -5.98
C LYS A 112 -7.92 -9.07 -4.99
N GLY A 113 -8.53 -7.99 -5.47
CA GLY A 113 -8.98 -6.88 -4.64
C GLY A 113 -7.80 -6.05 -4.12
N PHE A 114 -7.95 -5.43 -2.95
CA PHE A 114 -6.93 -4.51 -2.44
C PHE A 114 -5.65 -5.23 -1.99
N ILE A 115 -4.53 -4.82 -2.59
CA ILE A 115 -3.17 -5.13 -2.17
C ILE A 115 -2.65 -3.97 -1.32
N PHE A 116 -2.11 -4.29 -0.15
CA PHE A 116 -1.65 -3.30 0.82
C PHE A 116 -0.12 -3.22 0.87
N PHE A 117 0.41 -2.01 0.73
CA PHE A 117 1.82 -1.71 0.85
C PHE A 117 2.05 -0.78 2.03
N PHE A 118 3.13 -1.03 2.76
CA PHE A 118 3.51 -0.24 3.92
C PHE A 118 4.99 0.09 3.85
N GLN A 119 5.33 1.37 3.95
CA GLN A 119 6.71 1.81 3.90
C GLN A 119 7.50 1.26 5.09
N ARG A 120 8.54 0.48 4.77
CA ARG A 120 9.52 0.01 5.74
C ARG A 120 10.78 0.85 5.61
N GLU A 121 11.40 1.14 6.75
CA GLU A 121 12.78 1.62 6.73
C GLU A 121 13.65 0.51 6.16
N LEU A 122 14.47 0.86 5.17
CA LEU A 122 15.56 0.01 4.74
C LEU A 122 16.57 -0.03 5.89
N SER A 123 16.46 -1.06 6.72
CA SER A 123 17.48 -1.38 7.71
C SER A 123 18.83 -1.46 7.00
N LYS A 124 19.82 -0.69 7.47
CA LYS A 124 21.21 -0.73 6.95
C LYS A 124 21.89 -2.11 7.07
N ARG A 125 21.19 -3.16 7.52
CA ARG A 125 21.69 -4.53 7.70
C ARG A 125 21.60 -5.42 6.46
N CYS A 126 21.12 -4.94 5.32
CA CYS A 126 21.24 -5.68 4.07
C CYS A 126 21.92 -4.79 3.03
N LYS A 127 23.24 -4.64 3.16
CA LYS A 127 24.09 -4.53 1.99
C LYS A 127 24.28 -5.96 1.49
N ILE A 128 23.78 -6.23 0.29
CA ILE A 128 24.21 -7.38 -0.51
C ILE A 128 25.65 -7.10 -0.95
#